data_AF-A0A0F4YIH5-F1
#
_entry.id   AF-A0A0F4YIH5-F1
#
_cell.length_a   1.000
_cell.length_b   1.000
_cell.length_c   1.000
_cell.angle_alpha   90.00
_cell.angle_beta   90.00
_cell.angle_gamma   90.00
#
_symmetry.space_group_name_H-M   'P 1'
#
loop_
_entity.id
_entity.type
_entity.pdbx_description
1 polymer ?
#
loop_
_entity_poly.entity_id
_entity_poly.type
_entity_poly.pdbx_seq_one_letter_code
_entity_poly.pdbx_strand_id
1 'polypeptide(L)'
;FNGLDGVGRYFDLLASLVTFEDMRFDREDEWVVDQQTLAVCVRGRARFIWKATGETWDEAFCYRLGIAEEVSQSSEHSGQFKVQEYRVWSDTGAAYLASRGQLRQLELAVDQKENQTKKVPAAAKEADPSSSYPPRDALGSGMNVYGNCG
;
A
#
# COMPACT_ATOMS: atom_id res chain seq x y z
N PHE A 1 -14.28 -13.87 0.59
CA PHE A 1 -13.94 -15.25 1.01
C PHE A 1 -14.28 -15.40 2.47
N ASN A 2 -14.99 -16.46 2.89
CA ASN A 2 -15.41 -16.67 4.29
C ASN A 2 -15.22 -18.15 4.67
N GLY A 3 -14.94 -18.42 5.95
CA GLY A 3 -14.67 -19.77 6.46
C GLY A 3 -13.34 -20.35 5.96
N LEU A 4 -12.94 -21.50 6.50
CA LEU A 4 -11.64 -22.14 6.20
C LEU A 4 -11.46 -22.43 4.70
N ASP A 5 -12.50 -22.97 4.05
CA ASP A 5 -12.49 -23.23 2.60
C ASP A 5 -12.30 -21.94 1.78
N GLY A 6 -13.01 -20.87 2.14
CA GLY A 6 -12.89 -19.60 1.45
C GLY A 6 -11.49 -19.01 1.60
N VAL A 7 -10.92 -19.09 2.80
CA VAL A 7 -9.55 -18.61 3.06
C VAL A 7 -8.53 -19.39 2.24
N GLY A 8 -8.66 -20.72 2.15
CA GLY A 8 -7.82 -21.55 1.29
C GLY A 8 -7.87 -21.09 -0.17
N ARG A 9 -9.07 -20.98 -0.73
CA ARG A 9 -9.25 -20.51 -2.12
C ARG A 9 -8.71 -19.10 -2.38
N TYR A 10 -8.80 -18.21 -1.39
CA TYR A 10 -8.24 -16.86 -1.50
C TYR A 10 -6.73 -16.90 -1.67
N PHE A 11 -6.04 -17.63 -0.78
CA PHE A 11 -4.58 -17.71 -0.81
C PHE A 11 -4.08 -18.52 -1.99
N ASP A 12 -4.79 -19.56 -2.42
CA ASP A 12 -4.48 -20.31 -3.63
C ASP A 12 -4.58 -19.41 -4.88
N LEU A 13 -5.65 -18.62 -4.98
CA LEU A 13 -5.82 -17.65 -6.06
C LEU A 13 -4.73 -16.59 -6.03
N LEU A 14 -4.46 -16.00 -4.87
CA LEU A 14 -3.44 -14.97 -4.70
C LEU A 14 -2.05 -15.51 -5.09
N ALA A 15 -1.70 -16.69 -4.58
CA ALA A 15 -0.46 -17.38 -4.90
C ALA A 15 -0.37 -17.77 -6.37
N SER A 16 -1.49 -18.02 -7.07
CA SER A 16 -1.48 -18.30 -8.51
C SER A 16 -1.17 -17.06 -9.36
N LEU A 17 -1.51 -15.86 -8.88
CA LEU A 17 -1.43 -14.62 -9.65
C LEU A 17 -0.17 -13.80 -9.34
N VAL A 18 0.22 -13.77 -8.06
CA VAL A 18 1.23 -12.85 -7.54
C VAL A 18 2.26 -13.64 -6.74
N THR A 19 3.52 -13.23 -6.83
CA THR A 19 4.58 -13.60 -5.88
C THR A 19 5.23 -12.32 -5.36
N PHE A 20 6.01 -12.42 -4.30
CA PHE A 20 6.70 -11.28 -3.72
C PHE A 20 8.12 -11.62 -3.30
N GLU A 21 8.95 -10.60 -3.18
CA GLU A 21 10.30 -10.63 -2.66
C GLU A 21 10.52 -9.50 -1.63
N ASP A 22 11.50 -9.69 -0.75
CA ASP A 22 11.92 -8.70 0.25
C ASP A 22 10.80 -8.15 1.16
N MET A 23 9.82 -9.00 1.48
CA MET A 23 8.74 -8.64 2.40
C MET A 23 9.29 -8.41 3.80
N ARG A 24 9.01 -7.21 4.33
CA ARG A 24 9.37 -6.80 5.69
C ARG A 24 8.21 -6.05 6.33
N PHE A 25 8.05 -6.24 7.63
CA PHE A 25 7.12 -5.47 8.44
C PHE A 25 7.86 -4.36 9.16
N ASP A 26 7.11 -3.33 9.55
CA ASP A 26 7.62 -2.36 10.50
C ASP A 26 7.94 -3.03 11.84
N ARG A 27 8.75 -2.34 12.63
CA ARG A 27 9.17 -2.83 13.94
C ARG A 27 7.95 -2.95 14.87
N GLU A 28 8.03 -3.85 15.84
CA GLU A 28 6.91 -4.13 16.77
C GLU A 28 6.47 -2.90 17.57
N ASP A 29 7.38 -1.95 17.85
CA ASP A 29 7.06 -0.68 18.51
C ASP A 29 6.22 0.27 17.64
N GLU A 30 6.09 0.01 16.34
CA GLU A 30 5.22 0.73 15.41
C GLU A 30 3.86 0.02 15.20
N TRP A 31 3.66 -1.18 15.76
CA TRP A 31 2.41 -1.92 15.58
C TRP A 31 1.29 -1.30 16.41
N VAL A 32 0.08 -1.28 15.84
CA VAL A 32 -1.12 -0.84 16.57
C VAL A 32 -1.84 -2.07 17.09
N VAL A 33 -1.82 -2.24 18.41
CA VAL A 33 -2.47 -3.36 19.10
C VAL A 33 -3.70 -2.85 19.85
N ASP A 34 -4.87 -3.33 19.46
CA ASP A 34 -6.13 -3.10 20.16
C ASP A 34 -6.50 -4.34 20.96
N GLN A 35 -6.28 -4.26 22.28
CA GLN A 35 -6.58 -5.35 23.21
C GLN A 35 -8.09 -5.51 23.48
N GLN A 36 -8.90 -4.46 23.26
CA GLN A 36 -10.34 -4.53 23.48
C GLN A 36 -11.04 -5.32 22.37
N THR A 37 -10.59 -5.13 21.13
CA THR A 37 -11.13 -5.85 19.97
C THR A 37 -10.27 -7.04 19.54
N LEU A 38 -9.21 -7.34 20.28
CA LEU A 38 -8.21 -8.38 19.98
C LEU A 38 -7.73 -8.28 18.53
N ALA A 39 -7.33 -7.09 18.11
CA ALA A 39 -6.89 -6.82 16.75
C ALA A 39 -5.48 -6.23 16.73
N VAL A 40 -4.71 -6.61 15.72
CA VAL A 40 -3.37 -6.04 15.45
C VAL A 40 -3.36 -5.48 14.04
N CYS A 41 -2.94 -4.24 13.90
CA CYS A 41 -2.66 -3.62 12.61
C CYS A 41 -1.15 -3.50 12.41
N VAL A 42 -0.66 -4.04 11.29
CA VAL A 42 0.76 -4.03 10.92
C VAL A 42 0.92 -3.47 9.51
N ARG A 43 1.91 -2.60 9.33
CA ARG A 43 2.32 -2.12 8.01
C ARG A 43 3.51 -2.94 7.53
N GLY A 44 3.48 -3.29 6.25
CA GLY A 44 4.53 -4.03 5.57
C GLY A 44 4.94 -3.35 4.29
N ARG A 45 6.12 -3.72 3.80
CA ARG A 45 6.67 -3.32 2.51
C ARG A 45 7.19 -4.55 1.81
N ALA A 46 6.88 -4.70 0.53
CA ALA A 46 7.37 -5.80 -0.28
C ALA A 46 7.44 -5.37 -1.75
N ARG A 47 8.22 -6.13 -2.51
CA ARG A 47 8.24 -6.03 -3.96
C ARG A 47 7.37 -7.15 -4.52
N PHE A 48 6.26 -6.78 -5.15
CA PHE A 48 5.33 -7.73 -5.73
C PHE A 48 5.62 -7.94 -7.22
N ILE A 49 5.31 -9.14 -7.70
CA ILE A 49 5.56 -9.59 -9.07
C ILE A 49 4.27 -10.25 -9.57
N TRP A 50 3.70 -9.71 -10.65
CA TRP A 50 2.58 -10.36 -11.33
C TRP A 50 3.11 -11.49 -12.21
N LYS A 51 2.71 -12.74 -11.92
CA LYS A 51 3.33 -13.92 -12.53
C LYS A 51 3.15 -14.01 -14.04
N ALA A 52 1.99 -13.59 -14.56
CA ALA A 52 1.68 -13.75 -15.98
C ALA A 52 2.45 -12.78 -16.89
N THR A 53 2.74 -11.56 -16.41
CA THR A 53 3.36 -10.49 -17.20
C THR A 53 4.82 -10.27 -16.80
N GLY A 54 5.21 -10.71 -15.61
CA GLY A 54 6.51 -10.44 -15.00
C GLY A 54 6.68 -8.97 -14.58
N GLU A 55 5.62 -8.16 -14.64
CA GLU A 55 5.69 -6.78 -14.13
C GLU A 55 5.74 -6.77 -12.60
N THR A 56 6.46 -5.80 -12.06
CA THR A 56 6.78 -5.72 -10.63
C THR A 56 6.49 -4.34 -10.10
N TRP A 57 6.09 -4.23 -8.84
CA TRP A 57 5.95 -2.96 -8.15
C TRP A 57 6.38 -3.06 -6.69
N ASP A 58 6.94 -1.97 -6.17
CA ASP A 58 7.23 -1.84 -4.75
C ASP A 58 5.99 -1.26 -4.05
N GLU A 59 5.52 -1.93 -3.00
CA GLU A 59 4.30 -1.58 -2.32
C GLU A 59 4.49 -1.48 -0.81
N ALA A 60 3.83 -0.50 -0.20
CA ALA A 60 3.53 -0.52 1.22
C ALA A 60 2.06 -0.92 1.43
N PHE A 61 1.83 -1.95 2.24
CA PHE A 61 0.51 -2.49 2.54
C PHE A 61 0.25 -2.49 4.05
N CYS A 62 -1.02 -2.61 4.44
CA CYS A 62 -1.41 -2.72 5.85
C CYS A 62 -2.29 -3.95 6.03
N TYR A 63 -1.98 -4.75 7.05
CA TYR A 63 -2.85 -5.82 7.52
C TYR A 63 -3.57 -5.40 8.78
N ARG A 64 -4.84 -5.79 8.89
CA ARG A 64 -5.54 -5.90 10.17
C ARG A 64 -5.87 -7.36 10.41
N LEU A 65 -5.35 -7.89 11.51
CA LEU A 65 -5.56 -9.26 11.94
C LEU A 65 -6.47 -9.24 13.17
N GLY A 66 -7.68 -9.79 13.05
CA GLY A 66 -8.54 -10.05 14.18
C GLY A 66 -8.21 -11.40 14.79
N ILE A 67 -8.05 -11.46 16.11
CA ILE A 67 -7.57 -12.62 16.85
C ILE A 67 -8.67 -13.08 17.81
N ALA A 68 -8.83 -14.38 17.96
CA ALA A 68 -9.70 -14.99 18.95
C ALA A 68 -8.96 -16.08 19.72
N GLU A 69 -9.31 -16.25 20.99
CA GLU A 69 -8.85 -17.37 21.79
C GLU A 69 -9.63 -18.63 21.41
N GLU A 70 -8.91 -19.74 21.20
CA GLU A 70 -9.52 -21.02 20.95
C GLU A 70 -10.12 -21.60 22.23
N VAL A 71 -11.44 -21.77 22.22
CA VAL A 71 -12.17 -22.44 23.30
C VAL A 71 -12.28 -23.93 22.95
N SER A 72 -11.27 -24.72 23.30
CA SER A 72 -11.35 -26.19 23.20
C SER A 72 -11.97 -26.80 24.46
N GLN A 73 -12.83 -27.80 24.29
CA GLN A 73 -13.41 -28.57 25.42
C GLN A 73 -12.39 -29.53 26.06
N SER A 74 -11.27 -29.81 25.39
CA SER A 74 -10.11 -30.51 25.93
C SER A 74 -9.12 -29.49 26.49
N SER A 75 -8.68 -29.67 27.72
CA SER A 75 -7.76 -28.80 28.47
C SER A 75 -6.33 -28.73 27.90
N GLU A 76 -6.05 -29.41 26.79
CA GLU A 76 -4.70 -29.49 26.22
C GLU A 76 -4.36 -28.31 25.30
N HIS A 77 -5.36 -27.59 24.75
CA HIS A 77 -5.17 -26.47 23.81
C HIS A 77 -5.95 -25.20 24.13
N SER A 78 -6.59 -25.12 25.31
CA SER A 78 -7.26 -23.89 25.76
C SER A 78 -6.23 -22.77 25.97
N GLY A 79 -6.46 -21.60 25.36
CA GLY A 79 -5.60 -20.43 25.52
C GLY A 79 -4.76 -20.05 24.30
N GLN A 80 -4.87 -20.77 23.18
CA GLN A 80 -4.16 -20.38 21.95
C GLN A 80 -4.91 -19.28 21.19
N PHE A 81 -4.17 -18.26 20.76
CA PHE A 81 -4.69 -17.21 19.91
C PHE A 81 -4.60 -17.61 18.43
N LYS A 82 -5.72 -17.51 17.71
CA LYS A 82 -5.82 -17.78 16.28
C LYS A 82 -6.37 -16.57 15.54
N VAL A 83 -5.92 -16.38 14.30
CA VAL A 83 -6.46 -15.33 13.42
C VAL A 83 -7.86 -15.75 12.96
N GLN A 84 -8.86 -14.93 13.28
CA GLN A 84 -10.25 -15.09 12.87
C GLN A 84 -10.59 -14.18 11.67
N GLU A 85 -9.91 -13.04 11.55
CA GLU A 85 -10.16 -12.07 10.50
C GLU A 85 -8.84 -11.63 9.86
N TYR A 86 -8.81 -11.65 8.53
CA TYR A 86 -7.71 -11.13 7.73
C TYR A 86 -8.23 -10.02 6.81
N ARG A 87 -7.73 -8.80 7.00
CA ARG A 87 -7.98 -7.67 6.10
C ARG A 87 -6.66 -7.08 5.63
N VAL A 88 -6.62 -6.69 4.36
CA VAL A 88 -5.46 -6.05 3.74
C VAL A 88 -5.90 -4.78 3.02
N TRP A 89 -5.10 -3.73 3.15
CA TRP A 89 -5.13 -2.55 2.30
C TRP A 89 -3.84 -2.54 1.48
N SER A 90 -4.02 -2.53 0.16
CA SER A 90 -2.96 -2.67 -0.83
C SER A 90 -3.18 -1.75 -2.03
N ASP A 91 -2.16 -1.55 -2.86
CA ASP A 91 -2.26 -0.81 -4.12
C ASP A 91 -2.85 -1.67 -5.24
N THR A 92 -4.18 -1.63 -5.35
CA THR A 92 -4.91 -2.34 -6.39
C THR A 92 -4.71 -1.73 -7.79
N GLY A 93 -4.27 -0.47 -7.88
CA GLY A 93 -4.00 0.21 -9.15
C GLY A 93 -2.73 -0.32 -9.80
N ALA A 94 -1.65 -0.41 -9.03
CA ALA A 94 -0.40 -1.04 -9.47
C ALA A 94 -0.62 -2.50 -9.87
N ALA A 95 -1.33 -3.28 -9.04
CA ALA A 95 -1.67 -4.67 -9.35
C ALA A 95 -2.51 -4.81 -10.64
N TYR A 96 -3.49 -3.92 -10.85
CA TYR A 96 -4.30 -3.92 -12.07
C TYR A 96 -3.46 -3.65 -13.33
N LEU A 97 -2.60 -2.63 -13.30
CA LEU A 97 -1.73 -2.31 -14.44
C LEU A 97 -0.70 -3.41 -14.69
N ALA A 98 -0.10 -3.95 -13.62
CA ALA A 98 0.84 -5.07 -13.69
C ALA A 98 0.18 -6.29 -14.35
N SER A 99 -1.08 -6.57 -14.02
CA SER A 99 -1.83 -7.69 -14.61
C SER A 99 -2.05 -7.57 -16.12
N ARG A 100 -1.98 -6.35 -16.66
CA ARG A 100 -2.19 -6.04 -18.08
C ARG A 100 -0.90 -5.79 -18.84
N GLY A 101 0.26 -5.79 -18.19
CA GLY A 101 1.53 -5.45 -18.83
C GLY A 101 1.62 -3.95 -19.16
N GLN A 102 0.95 -3.11 -18.37
CA GLN A 102 0.80 -1.68 -18.60
C GLN A 102 1.50 -0.83 -17.54
N LEU A 103 2.01 -1.43 -16.47
CA LEU A 103 2.61 -0.68 -15.37
C LEU A 103 3.90 0.02 -15.80
N ARG A 104 4.81 -0.71 -16.45
CA ARG A 104 6.11 -0.15 -16.88
C ARG A 104 5.95 1.00 -17.86
N GLN A 105 4.94 0.90 -18.74
CA GLN A 105 4.64 1.95 -19.72
C GLN A 105 4.23 3.25 -19.01
N LEU A 106 3.43 3.14 -17.95
CA LEU A 106 3.01 4.30 -17.15
C LEU A 106 4.19 4.92 -16.41
N GLU A 107 5.02 4.12 -15.76
CA GLU A 107 6.23 4.59 -15.05
C GLU A 107 7.15 5.40 -15.98
N LEU A 108 7.44 4.86 -17.17
CA LEU A 108 8.25 5.56 -18.17
C LEU A 108 7.62 6.88 -18.63
N ALA A 109 6.29 6.92 -18.78
CA ALA A 109 5.59 8.14 -19.17
C ALA A 109 5.61 9.21 -18.07
N VAL A 110 5.58 8.80 -16.79
CA VAL A 110 5.72 9.70 -15.64
C VAL A 110 7.13 10.27 -15.58
N ASP A 111 8.16 9.43 -15.69
CA ASP A 111 9.57 9.85 -15.67
C ASP A 111 9.89 10.87 -16.77
N GLN A 112 9.35 10.65 -17.98
CA GLN A 112 9.53 11.58 -19.10
C GLN A 112 8.89 12.95 -18.82
N LYS A 113 7.69 12.98 -18.24
CA LYS A 113 7.00 14.22 -17.87
C LYS A 113 7.74 14.98 -16.76
N GLU A 114 8.25 14.28 -15.75
CA GLU A 114 9.06 14.91 -14.71
C GLU A 114 10.34 15.53 -15.27
N ASN A 115 11.04 14.79 -16.14
CA ASN A 115 12.27 15.27 -16.77
C ASN A 115 12.04 16.46 -17.71
N GLN A 116 10.89 16.55 -18.38
CA GLN A 116 10.52 17.73 -19.17
C GLN A 116 10.20 18.94 -18.28
N THR A 117 9.52 18.73 -17.15
CA THR A 117 9.15 19.80 -16.21
C THR A 117 10.39 20.40 -15.53
N LYS A 118 11.40 19.58 -15.22
CA LYS A 118 12.67 20.02 -14.62
C LYS A 118 13.61 20.74 -15.61
N LYS A 119 13.39 20.63 -16.92
CA LYS A 119 14.24 21.22 -17.98
C LYS A 119 13.81 22.60 -18.47
N VAL A 120 12.72 23.18 -17.95
CA VAL A 120 12.31 24.55 -18.31
C VAL A 120 13.24 25.54 -17.58
N PRO A 121 14.05 26.35 -18.29
CA PRO A 121 14.90 27.34 -17.63
C PRO A 121 14.03 28.40 -16.95
N ALA A 122 14.49 28.89 -15.80
CA ALA A 122 13.86 29.91 -14.96
C ALA A 122 13.85 31.33 -15.61
N ALA A 123 13.46 31.43 -16.88
CA ALA A 123 13.45 32.66 -17.65
C ALA A 123 12.11 32.83 -18.37
N ALA A 124 11.04 33.04 -17.59
CA ALA A 124 9.80 33.68 -18.04
C ALA A 124 8.95 34.08 -16.82
N LYS A 125 9.46 35.02 -16.02
CA LYS A 125 8.60 35.90 -15.20
C LYS A 125 8.78 37.31 -15.72
N GLU A 126 8.20 37.60 -16.89
CA GLU A 126 7.80 38.97 -17.20
C GLU A 126 6.41 39.17 -16.62
N ALA A 127 6.32 40.11 -15.67
CA ALA A 127 5.08 40.51 -15.03
C ALA A 127 4.32 41.44 -15.98
N ASP A 128 3.13 41.03 -16.39
CA ASP A 128 2.13 41.88 -17.04
C ASP A 128 1.39 42.70 -15.95
N PRO A 129 1.44 44.04 -15.96
CA PRO A 129 0.89 44.86 -14.88
C PRO A 129 -0.61 45.17 -15.00
N SER A 130 -1.39 44.50 -15.86
CA SER A 130 -2.83 44.83 -16.03
C SER A 130 -3.84 43.69 -15.88
N SER A 131 -3.62 42.70 -14.99
CA SER A 131 -4.63 41.69 -14.67
C SER A 131 -5.14 41.84 -13.24
N SER A 132 -6.41 42.22 -13.09
CA SER A 132 -7.11 42.46 -11.82
C SER A 132 -7.52 41.18 -11.07
N TYR A 133 -6.63 40.20 -10.98
CA TYR A 133 -6.85 38.97 -10.19
C TYR A 133 -5.85 38.89 -9.04
N PRO A 134 -6.28 38.49 -7.83
CA PRO A 134 -5.37 38.39 -6.69
C PRO A 134 -4.30 37.30 -6.93
N PRO A 135 -3.07 37.49 -6.41
CA PRO A 135 -1.99 36.51 -6.54
C PRO A 135 -2.44 35.13 -6.05
N ARG A 136 -2.18 34.09 -6.86
CA ARG A 136 -2.40 32.69 -6.49
C ARG A 136 -1.33 32.19 -5.51
N ASP A 137 -1.22 32.84 -4.36
CA ASP A 137 -0.53 32.33 -3.17
C ASP A 137 -1.49 31.60 -2.21
N ALA A 138 -2.59 31.06 -2.76
CA ALA A 138 -3.66 30.39 -2.02
C ALA A 138 -3.79 28.89 -2.36
N LEU A 139 -2.70 28.23 -2.76
CA LEU A 139 -2.55 26.78 -2.71
C LEU A 139 -1.10 26.49 -2.34
N GLY A 140 -0.91 26.25 -1.05
CA GLY A 140 0.41 26.09 -0.44
C GLY A 140 1.28 25.08 -1.18
N SER A 141 2.53 25.49 -1.39
CA SER A 141 3.70 24.67 -1.68
C SER A 141 4.02 23.71 -0.52
N GLY A 142 3.05 22.89 -0.10
CA GLY A 142 3.07 22.20 1.18
C GLY A 142 2.46 20.80 1.13
N MET A 143 2.86 19.99 0.15
CA MET A 143 2.84 18.53 0.28
C MET A 143 4.27 18.01 0.12
N ASN A 144 5.11 18.37 1.10
CA ASN A 144 6.28 17.58 1.39
C ASN A 144 5.79 16.22 1.91
N VAL A 145 6.17 15.17 1.19
CA VAL A 145 5.88 13.75 1.47
C VAL A 145 6.75 13.26 2.64
N TYR A 146 6.68 13.95 3.77
CA TYR A 146 7.17 13.46 5.05
C TYR A 146 6.09 13.77 6.09
N GLY A 147 5.17 12.83 6.24
CA GLY A 147 4.26 12.78 7.37
C GLY A 147 5.07 12.53 8.63
N ASN A 148 5.45 13.62 9.31
CA ASN A 148 5.80 13.61 10.72
C ASN A 148 4.50 13.71 11.52
N CYS A 149 4.11 12.63 12.17
CA CYS A 149 3.09 12.64 13.21
C CYS A 149 3.69 11.95 14.44
N GLY A 150 4.01 12.75 15.47
CA GLY A 150 4.26 12.30 16.83
C GLY A 150 5.71 12.02 17.17
#